data_AF-A0A1Y1MMU0-F1
#
_entry.id   AF-A0A1Y1MMU0-F1
#
_cell.length_a   1.000
_cell.length_b   1.000
_cell.length_c   1.000
_cell.angle_alpha   90.00
_cell.angle_beta   90.00
_cell.angle_gamma   90.00
#
_symmetry.space_group_name_H-M   'P 1'
#
loop_
_entity.id
_entity.type
_entity.pdbx_description
1 polymer ?
#
loop_
_entity_poly.entity_id
_entity_poly.type
_entity_poly.pdbx_seq_one_letter_code
_entity_poly.pdbx_strand_id
1 'polypeptide(L)'
;ICRVPLHVGARYMITVNVDVSDGLVNGACGVLRAIERGNDDTTILRIWMEFDDEDGKIGLAAKSVLSTTTKSTLAKRQLEAGHVPMARCTRQLKVKKGFSDVAVERSQFPVTPAEAITIHKAQGATYKYVALKLERYMPKSALYVACSCVREASGLYLFGGKFKRSVSSHKDPVDVEIKTIRSDVHRQLRIAMDTMLSFSSSIRITYVNVQSYGKVYNAIEKVRSSSSAIQLTRLASNSNKHHLTIYVVYVPTATYQNDVVEFLDGHVDFRTRLLMVGDFNCEWARRNSLLKTFLTAKSLTSLTKEESTTWDNTSIDWCLTNDAARAVALIGATVFGHHKPIVVNIYEDEATANENSTCIAPQVPQARTIPPRVILEAPPALPPPPEAHQSPPVTVVDPNIHRDGI
;
A
#
# COMPACT_ATOMS: atom_id res chain seq x y z
N ILE A 1 31.26 -3.88 21.39
CA ILE A 1 31.28 -3.45 19.97
C ILE A 1 30.37 -4.41 19.19
N CYS A 2 29.25 -3.93 18.63
CA CYS A 2 28.35 -4.77 17.84
C CYS A 2 28.90 -4.85 16.40
N ARG A 3 29.44 -6.02 16.04
CA ARG A 3 30.00 -6.29 14.70
C ARG A 3 28.91 -6.90 13.81
N VAL A 4 28.77 -6.38 12.59
CA VAL A 4 27.93 -7.01 11.55
C VAL A 4 28.84 -7.87 10.69
N PRO A 5 28.70 -9.21 10.68
CA PRO A 5 29.50 -10.07 9.82
C PRO A 5 29.05 -9.88 8.36
N LEU A 6 30.01 -9.56 7.48
CA LEU A 6 29.78 -9.35 6.06
C LEU A 6 30.40 -10.49 5.25
N HIS A 7 29.60 -11.14 4.42
CA HIS A 7 30.05 -12.20 3.51
C HIS A 7 29.43 -11.99 2.13
N VAL A 8 30.27 -11.93 1.10
CA VAL A 8 29.79 -11.79 -0.29
C VAL A 8 29.01 -13.05 -0.67
N GLY A 9 27.85 -12.87 -1.28
CA GLY A 9 26.90 -13.93 -1.61
C GLY A 9 25.84 -14.19 -0.54
N ALA A 10 26.03 -13.70 0.69
CA ALA A 10 25.03 -13.84 1.74
C ALA A 10 23.93 -12.78 1.64
N ARG A 11 22.74 -13.13 2.16
CA ARG A 11 21.56 -12.25 2.18
C ARG A 11 21.54 -11.35 3.40
N TYR A 12 21.14 -10.10 3.18
CA TYR A 12 21.00 -9.08 4.21
C TYR A 12 19.70 -8.29 4.05
N MET A 13 19.18 -7.79 5.17
CA MET A 13 17.98 -6.96 5.26
C MET A 13 18.34 -5.59 5.82
N ILE A 14 17.80 -4.53 5.22
CA ILE A 14 17.90 -3.17 5.74
C ILE A 14 17.13 -3.06 7.06
N THR A 15 17.72 -2.39 8.04
CA THR A 15 17.19 -2.28 9.41
C THR A 15 16.56 -0.93 9.73
N VAL A 16 16.75 0.07 8.86
CA VAL A 16 16.25 1.44 9.02
C VAL A 16 15.86 2.04 7.68
N ASN A 17 14.95 3.01 7.67
CA ASN A 17 14.70 3.79 6.46
C ASN A 17 15.93 4.67 6.18
N VAL A 18 16.61 4.37 5.07
CA VAL A 18 17.76 5.11 4.57
C VAL A 18 17.26 6.19 3.61
N ASP A 19 16.48 5.79 2.61
CA ASP A 19 15.80 6.67 1.67
C ASP A 19 14.48 6.02 1.25
N VAL A 20 13.36 6.57 1.71
CA VAL A 20 12.03 6.04 1.42
C VAL A 20 11.65 6.26 -0.05
N SER A 21 12.09 7.39 -0.63
CA SER A 21 11.78 7.74 -2.01
C SER A 21 12.53 6.87 -3.02
N ASP A 22 13.72 6.38 -2.64
CA ASP A 22 14.55 5.48 -3.45
C ASP A 22 14.35 3.99 -3.10
N GLY A 23 13.31 3.66 -2.30
CA GLY A 23 12.98 2.29 -1.92
C GLY A 23 13.93 1.61 -0.92
N LEU A 24 14.91 2.35 -0.37
CA LEU A 24 15.86 1.88 0.64
C LEU A 24 15.24 1.93 2.05
N VAL A 25 14.23 1.10 2.26
CA VAL A 25 13.39 1.06 3.46
C VAL A 25 13.73 -0.10 4.39
N ASN A 26 13.35 0.02 5.67
CA ASN A 26 13.44 -1.05 6.64
C ASN A 26 12.66 -2.30 6.15
N GLY A 27 13.32 -3.45 6.15
CA GLY A 27 12.77 -4.71 5.66
C GLY A 27 13.18 -5.06 4.23
N ALA A 28 13.71 -4.12 3.44
CA ALA A 28 14.21 -4.44 2.10
C ALA A 28 15.36 -5.45 2.18
N CYS A 29 15.23 -6.56 1.46
CA CYS A 29 16.18 -7.65 1.45
C CYS A 29 16.97 -7.70 0.13
N GLY A 30 18.20 -8.21 0.21
CA GLY A 30 19.04 -8.38 -0.96
C GLY A 30 20.28 -9.22 -0.69
N VAL A 31 21.05 -9.48 -1.72
CA VAL A 31 22.32 -10.21 -1.67
C VAL A 31 23.47 -9.21 -1.64
N LEU A 32 24.43 -9.42 -0.73
CA LEU A 32 25.68 -8.67 -0.72
C LEU A 32 26.57 -9.15 -1.87
N ARG A 33 26.87 -8.28 -2.83
CA ARG A 33 27.66 -8.62 -4.03
C ARG A 33 29.11 -8.21 -3.94
N ALA A 34 29.42 -7.15 -3.19
CA ALA A 34 30.79 -6.71 -3.02
C ALA A 34 30.98 -5.79 -1.81
N ILE A 35 32.23 -5.65 -1.41
CA ILE A 35 32.67 -4.80 -0.31
C ILE A 35 33.73 -3.83 -0.87
N GLU A 36 33.43 -2.53 -0.88
CA GLU A 36 34.40 -1.50 -1.25
C GLU A 36 35.25 -1.16 -0.03
N ARG A 37 36.55 -1.44 -0.11
CA ARG A 37 37.52 -1.14 0.94
C ARG A 37 38.31 0.12 0.60
N GLY A 38 38.80 0.79 1.64
CA GLY A 38 39.69 1.94 1.53
C GLY A 38 41.11 1.52 1.17
N ASN A 39 41.99 2.52 1.02
CA ASN A 39 43.40 2.31 0.66
C ASN A 39 44.18 1.50 1.71
N ASP A 40 43.67 1.46 2.94
CA ASP A 40 44.24 0.73 4.07
C ASP A 40 43.82 -0.76 4.09
N ASP A 41 42.94 -1.20 3.18
CA ASP A 41 42.33 -2.53 3.07
C ASP A 41 41.57 -3.02 4.34
N THR A 42 41.66 -2.31 5.45
CA THR A 42 40.93 -2.60 6.70
C THR A 42 39.62 -1.84 6.80
N THR A 43 39.55 -0.62 6.27
CA THR A 43 38.35 0.20 6.37
C THR A 43 37.39 -0.15 5.24
N ILE A 44 36.25 -0.73 5.61
CA ILE A 44 35.14 -0.91 4.65
C ILE A 44 34.48 0.46 4.44
N LEU A 45 34.47 0.96 3.21
CA LEU A 45 33.84 2.24 2.85
C LEU A 45 32.35 2.04 2.56
N ARG A 46 32.02 1.05 1.71
CA ARG A 46 30.66 0.77 1.26
C ARG A 46 30.46 -0.72 1.06
N ILE A 47 29.19 -1.13 1.09
CA ILE A 47 28.76 -2.47 0.66
C ILE A 47 27.84 -2.32 -0.55
N TRP A 48 27.88 -3.29 -1.45
CA TRP A 48 27.11 -3.27 -2.69
C TRP A 48 26.05 -4.35 -2.65
N MET A 49 24.79 -3.93 -2.67
CA MET A 49 23.63 -4.80 -2.50
C MET A 49 22.88 -4.98 -3.81
N GLU A 50 22.49 -6.21 -4.11
CA GLU A 50 21.47 -6.52 -5.11
C GLU A 50 20.15 -6.80 -4.39
N PHE A 51 19.19 -5.89 -4.47
CA PHE A 51 17.91 -6.02 -3.79
C PHE A 51 16.95 -6.96 -4.53
N ASP A 52 16.07 -7.62 -3.78
CA ASP A 52 15.01 -8.46 -4.33
C ASP A 52 13.91 -7.58 -4.95
N ASP A 53 14.21 -7.00 -6.11
CA ASP A 53 13.33 -6.07 -6.80
C ASP A 53 13.10 -6.52 -8.25
N GLU A 54 11.91 -7.06 -8.50
CA GLU A 54 11.51 -7.52 -9.84
C GLU A 54 11.47 -6.36 -10.86
N ASP A 55 11.22 -5.12 -10.39
CA ASP A 55 11.10 -3.93 -11.24
C ASP A 55 12.40 -3.11 -11.35
N GLY A 56 13.43 -3.43 -10.56
CA GLY A 56 14.73 -2.74 -10.56
C GLY A 56 14.71 -1.26 -10.16
N LYS A 57 13.66 -0.80 -9.48
CA LYS A 57 13.42 0.57 -9.01
C LYS A 57 14.15 0.94 -7.72
N ILE A 58 14.53 -0.02 -6.88
CA ILE A 58 15.21 0.23 -5.60
C ILE A 58 16.63 0.73 -5.84
N GLY A 59 16.96 1.86 -5.21
CA GLY A 59 18.30 2.42 -5.18
C GLY A 59 18.74 3.08 -6.50
N LEU A 60 17.81 3.50 -7.35
CA LEU A 60 18.11 4.14 -8.63
C LEU A 60 18.88 5.47 -8.44
N ALA A 61 18.46 6.29 -7.48
CA ALA A 61 19.15 7.54 -7.17
C ALA A 61 20.52 7.25 -6.55
N ALA A 62 20.61 6.27 -5.64
CA ALA A 62 21.88 5.84 -5.06
C ALA A 62 22.88 5.34 -6.13
N LYS A 63 22.40 4.64 -7.17
CA LYS A 63 23.22 4.20 -8.32
C LYS A 63 23.69 5.39 -9.17
N SER A 64 22.83 6.37 -9.44
CA SER A 64 23.15 7.49 -10.34
C SER A 64 24.26 8.40 -9.80
N VAL A 65 24.26 8.67 -8.50
CA VAL A 65 25.23 9.56 -7.82
C VAL A 65 26.68 9.06 -7.99
N LEU A 66 26.87 7.74 -8.12
CA LEU A 66 28.20 7.15 -8.33
C LEU A 66 28.68 7.23 -9.79
N SER A 67 27.78 7.18 -10.77
CA SER A 67 28.15 7.31 -12.18
C SER A 67 28.88 8.63 -12.49
N THR A 68 28.55 9.69 -11.75
CA THR A 68 29.13 11.03 -11.92
C THR A 68 30.47 11.20 -11.18
N THR A 69 30.71 10.46 -10.10
CA THR A 69 31.77 10.76 -9.13
C THR A 69 33.02 9.88 -9.28
N THR A 70 33.01 8.78 -10.04
CA THR A 70 34.18 7.87 -10.10
C THR A 70 34.42 7.24 -11.47
N LYS A 71 35.10 7.98 -12.37
CA LYS A 71 35.54 7.50 -13.69
C LYS A 71 36.89 6.74 -13.69
N SER A 72 37.62 6.65 -12.57
CA SER A 72 39.07 6.38 -12.60
C SER A 72 39.56 5.01 -12.10
N THR A 73 38.76 3.94 -12.06
CA THR A 73 39.34 2.60 -11.82
C THR A 73 38.65 1.51 -12.61
N LEU A 74 39.38 0.92 -13.55
CA LEU A 74 38.93 -0.11 -14.50
C LEU A 74 38.42 -1.40 -13.82
N ALA A 75 38.81 -1.66 -12.57
CA ALA A 75 38.28 -2.73 -11.73
C ALA A 75 36.85 -2.49 -11.21
N LYS A 76 36.36 -1.24 -11.22
CA LYS A 76 34.98 -0.86 -10.83
C LYS A 76 33.92 -1.23 -11.88
N ARG A 77 34.32 -1.63 -13.09
CA ARG A 77 33.40 -2.02 -14.17
C ARG A 77 32.76 -3.42 -14.00
N GLN A 78 33.32 -4.28 -13.14
CA GLN A 78 32.78 -5.61 -12.84
C GLN A 78 31.78 -5.63 -11.67
N LEU A 79 31.64 -4.51 -10.94
CA LEU A 79 30.50 -4.26 -10.07
C LEU A 79 29.33 -3.90 -10.99
N GLU A 80 28.65 -4.92 -11.51
CA GLU A 80 27.54 -4.85 -12.46
C GLU A 80 26.64 -3.62 -12.27
N ALA A 81 26.18 -3.04 -13.38
CA ALA A 81 25.37 -1.82 -13.48
C ALA A 81 24.00 -1.85 -12.74
N GLY A 82 23.74 -2.86 -11.92
CA GLY A 82 22.52 -3.06 -11.14
C GLY A 82 22.68 -2.96 -9.62
N HIS A 83 23.89 -2.92 -9.05
CA HIS A 83 24.09 -2.96 -7.60
C HIS A 83 23.95 -1.60 -6.91
N VAL A 84 23.29 -1.59 -5.74
CA VAL A 84 23.06 -0.39 -4.95
C VAL A 84 24.17 -0.21 -3.90
N PRO A 85 24.83 0.96 -3.85
CA PRO A 85 25.81 1.26 -2.81
C PRO A 85 25.13 1.59 -1.48
N MET A 86 25.63 1.01 -0.39
CA MET A 86 25.17 1.30 0.98
C MET A 86 26.35 1.73 1.84
N ALA A 87 26.21 2.90 2.47
CA ALA A 87 27.20 3.46 3.40
C ALA A 87 26.78 3.23 4.86
N ARG A 88 27.69 3.54 5.80
CA ARG A 88 27.35 3.56 7.22
C ARG A 88 26.33 4.67 7.50
N CYS A 89 25.34 4.36 8.33
CA CYS A 89 24.43 5.35 8.87
C CYS A 89 24.78 5.64 10.32
N THR A 90 24.83 6.92 10.67
CA THR A 90 25.00 7.36 12.05
C THR A 90 23.64 7.71 12.64
N ARG A 91 23.36 7.21 13.84
CA ARG A 91 22.09 7.40 14.56
C ARG A 91 22.34 7.60 16.05
N GLN A 92 21.54 8.47 16.67
CA GLN A 92 21.51 8.63 18.12
C GLN A 92 20.49 7.66 18.73
N LEU A 93 20.93 6.94 19.75
CA LEU A 93 20.16 5.99 20.53
C LEU A 93 19.99 6.58 21.93
N LYS A 94 18.75 6.73 22.38
CA LYS A 94 18.47 7.09 23.77
C LYS A 94 18.53 5.82 24.60
N VAL A 95 19.45 5.78 25.56
CA VAL A 95 19.66 4.63 26.45
C VAL A 95 19.49 5.10 27.88
N LYS A 96 18.71 4.35 28.68
CA LYS A 96 18.62 4.59 30.12
C LYS A 96 19.85 4.07 30.81
N LYS A 97 20.52 4.92 31.60
CA LYS A 97 21.62 4.52 32.48
C LYS A 97 21.26 4.90 33.92
N GLY A 98 20.59 3.99 34.62
CA GLY A 98 19.96 4.29 35.91
C GLY A 98 18.70 5.15 35.71
N PHE A 99 18.62 6.27 36.41
CA PHE A 99 17.50 7.22 36.32
C PHE A 99 17.67 8.30 35.23
N SER A 100 18.80 8.33 34.52
CA SER A 100 19.07 9.34 33.49
C SER A 100 19.03 8.76 32.07
N ASP A 101 18.52 9.58 31.14
CA ASP A 101 18.58 9.30 29.71
C ASP A 101 19.92 9.79 29.15
N VAL A 102 20.66 8.88 28.51
CA VAL A 102 21.93 9.16 27.85
C VAL A 102 21.75 8.97 26.34
N ALA A 103 22.18 9.95 25.55
CA ALA A 103 22.23 9.82 24.10
C ALA A 103 23.56 9.19 23.69
N VAL A 104 23.49 8.08 22.95
CA VAL A 104 24.65 7.36 22.42
C VAL A 104 24.59 7.38 20.90
N GLU A 105 25.63 7.84 20.24
CA GLU A 105 25.71 7.80 18.79
C GLU A 105 26.32 6.48 18.30
N ARG A 106 25.70 5.87 17.29
CA ARG A 106 26.16 4.64 16.64
C ARG A 106 26.28 4.89 15.14
N SER A 107 27.47 4.68 14.59
CA SER A 107 27.71 4.60 13.15
C SER A 107 27.93 3.15 12.73
N GLN A 108 27.06 2.62 11.87
CA GLN A 108 27.13 1.23 11.39
C GLN A 108 26.41 1.09 10.04
N PHE A 109 26.77 0.07 9.24
CA PHE A 109 25.98 -0.29 8.07
C PHE A 109 24.55 -0.66 8.48
N PRO A 110 23.52 -0.13 7.82
CA PRO A 110 22.12 -0.29 8.22
C PRO A 110 21.55 -1.67 7.85
N VAL A 111 22.33 -2.76 7.93
CA VAL A 111 21.95 -4.10 7.48
C VAL A 111 22.13 -5.17 8.55
N THR A 112 21.36 -6.25 8.45
CA THR A 112 21.50 -7.47 9.28
C THR A 112 21.44 -8.71 8.39
N PRO A 113 22.15 -9.82 8.72
CA PRO A 113 22.01 -11.08 7.99
C PRO A 113 20.54 -11.52 7.91
N ALA A 114 20.12 -12.06 6.77
CA ALA A 114 18.72 -12.32 6.44
C ALA A 114 18.48 -13.60 5.63
N GLU A 115 19.39 -14.59 5.72
CA GLU A 115 19.12 -15.95 5.21
C GLU A 115 17.92 -16.60 5.90
N ALA A 116 17.74 -16.28 7.18
CA ALA A 116 16.57 -16.62 7.95
C ALA A 116 16.09 -15.37 8.70
N ILE A 117 14.79 -15.13 8.64
CA ILE A 117 14.13 -14.03 9.36
C ILE A 117 13.02 -14.58 10.24
N THR A 118 12.69 -13.86 11.30
CA THR A 118 11.56 -14.22 12.15
C THR A 118 10.24 -13.88 11.45
N ILE A 119 9.18 -14.62 11.78
CA ILE A 119 7.83 -14.39 11.24
C ILE A 119 7.36 -12.96 11.50
N HIS A 120 7.69 -12.41 12.68
CA HIS A 120 7.38 -11.03 13.02
C HIS A 120 8.05 -10.00 12.10
N LYS A 121 9.26 -10.29 11.60
CA LYS A 121 9.97 -9.44 10.64
C LYS A 121 9.47 -9.63 9.21
N ALA A 122 8.95 -10.81 8.89
CA ALA A 122 8.32 -11.10 7.60
C ALA A 122 6.90 -10.52 7.46
N GLN A 123 6.26 -10.09 8.55
CA GLN A 123 4.86 -9.66 8.54
C GLN A 123 4.63 -8.47 7.58
N GLY A 124 3.71 -8.66 6.64
CA GLY A 124 3.37 -7.65 5.61
C GLY A 124 4.29 -7.66 4.39
N ALA A 125 5.36 -8.44 4.40
CA ALA A 125 6.20 -8.67 3.24
C ALA A 125 5.63 -9.81 2.37
N THR A 126 5.95 -9.77 1.08
CA THR A 126 5.59 -10.79 0.10
C THR A 126 6.86 -11.36 -0.52
N TYR A 127 7.00 -12.68 -0.51
CA TYR A 127 8.12 -13.43 -1.07
C TYR A 127 7.63 -14.38 -2.15
N LYS A 128 8.51 -14.68 -3.10
CA LYS A 128 8.27 -15.69 -4.13
C LYS A 128 8.36 -17.10 -3.57
N TYR A 129 9.31 -17.33 -2.67
CA TYR A 129 9.56 -18.61 -2.02
C TYR A 129 9.77 -18.40 -0.53
N VAL A 130 9.20 -19.28 0.30
CA VAL A 130 9.37 -19.28 1.76
C VAL A 130 9.63 -20.70 2.23
N ALA A 131 10.71 -20.90 2.97
CA ALA A 131 10.96 -22.13 3.73
C ALA A 131 10.62 -21.88 5.21
N LEU A 132 9.50 -22.43 5.67
CA LEU A 132 9.03 -22.31 7.04
C LEU A 132 9.44 -23.53 7.87
N LYS A 133 10.33 -23.29 8.85
CA LYS A 133 10.62 -24.29 9.88
C LYS A 133 9.45 -24.37 10.85
N LEU A 134 8.78 -25.51 10.88
CA LEU A 134 7.70 -25.80 11.81
C LEU A 134 8.27 -26.17 13.18
N GLU A 135 7.92 -25.38 14.19
CA GLU A 135 8.24 -25.69 15.58
C GLU A 135 7.15 -26.54 16.23
N ARG A 136 7.48 -27.19 17.36
CA ARG A 136 6.53 -28.04 18.11
C ARG A 136 5.25 -27.28 18.49
N TYR A 137 5.39 -25.99 18.81
CA TYR A 137 4.29 -25.09 19.11
C TYR A 137 4.43 -23.82 18.28
N MET A 138 3.44 -23.53 17.46
CA MET A 138 3.33 -22.24 16.76
C MET A 138 1.89 -21.74 16.90
N PRO A 139 1.69 -20.47 17.30
CA PRO A 139 0.34 -19.92 17.38
C PRO A 139 -0.27 -19.82 15.98
N LYS A 140 -1.60 -19.97 15.91
CA LYS A 140 -2.39 -19.88 14.66
C LYS A 140 -2.08 -18.58 13.89
N SER A 141 -1.92 -17.47 14.60
CA SER A 141 -1.57 -16.17 14.02
C SER A 141 -0.20 -16.17 13.33
N ALA A 142 0.83 -16.75 13.95
CA ALA A 142 2.16 -16.83 13.36
C ALA A 142 2.18 -17.74 12.12
N LEU A 143 1.49 -18.88 12.18
CA LEU A 143 1.33 -19.77 11.02
C LEU A 143 0.59 -19.05 9.89
N TYR A 144 -0.50 -18.33 10.19
CA TYR A 144 -1.22 -17.54 9.22
C TYR A 144 -0.31 -16.49 8.56
N VAL A 145 0.41 -15.70 9.35
CA VAL A 145 1.33 -14.68 8.85
C VAL A 145 2.39 -15.32 7.95
N ALA A 146 3.10 -16.34 8.44
CA ALA A 146 4.16 -17.01 7.68
C ALA A 146 3.67 -17.61 6.35
N CYS A 147 2.51 -18.27 6.35
CA CYS A 147 1.93 -18.83 5.13
C CYS A 147 1.36 -17.75 4.19
N SER A 148 0.94 -16.60 4.71
CA SER A 148 0.40 -15.49 3.90
C SER A 148 1.48 -14.65 3.21
N CYS A 149 2.74 -14.80 3.61
CA CYS A 149 3.87 -14.10 3.02
C CYS A 149 4.26 -14.62 1.63
N VAL A 150 3.65 -15.69 1.11
CA VAL A 150 3.95 -16.26 -0.21
C VAL A 150 2.78 -16.07 -1.18
N ARG A 151 3.08 -15.73 -2.44
CA ARG A 151 2.05 -15.47 -3.46
C ARG A 151 1.29 -16.74 -3.87
N GLU A 152 1.98 -17.87 -3.93
CA GLU A 152 1.44 -19.14 -4.42
C GLU A 152 1.83 -20.29 -3.49
N ALA A 153 0.95 -21.29 -3.35
CA ALA A 153 1.20 -22.45 -2.52
C ALA A 153 2.43 -23.26 -2.97
N SER A 154 2.74 -23.25 -4.27
CA SER A 154 3.94 -23.86 -4.87
C SER A 154 5.25 -23.25 -4.32
N GLY A 155 5.20 -22.01 -3.83
CA GLY A 155 6.35 -21.32 -3.24
C GLY A 155 6.55 -21.59 -1.75
N LEU A 156 5.66 -22.34 -1.08
CA LEU A 156 5.72 -22.59 0.36
C LEU A 156 6.31 -23.97 0.67
N TYR A 157 7.44 -23.98 1.36
CA TYR A 157 8.12 -25.19 1.80
C TYR A 157 8.03 -25.31 3.32
N LEU A 158 7.43 -26.38 3.81
CA LEU A 158 7.30 -26.64 5.25
C LEU A 158 8.27 -27.75 5.66
N PHE A 159 9.08 -27.53 6.70
CA PHE A 159 10.06 -28.53 7.16
C PHE A 159 10.23 -28.54 8.69
N GLY A 160 10.96 -29.54 9.20
CA GLY A 160 11.33 -29.64 10.63
C GLY A 160 10.25 -30.14 11.59
N GLY A 161 9.00 -30.28 11.14
CA GLY A 161 7.88 -30.73 11.97
C GLY A 161 6.66 -31.14 11.16
N LYS A 162 5.60 -31.59 11.85
CA LYS A 162 4.30 -31.90 11.23
C LYS A 162 3.41 -30.66 11.26
N PHE A 163 2.88 -30.27 10.10
CA PHE A 163 1.87 -29.23 10.03
C PHE A 163 0.60 -29.70 10.72
N LYS A 164 0.16 -28.96 11.75
CA LYS A 164 -1.13 -29.18 12.41
C LYS A 164 -2.00 -27.97 12.16
N ARG A 165 -3.11 -28.18 11.45
CA ARG A 165 -4.13 -27.13 11.29
C ARG A 165 -4.72 -26.83 12.66
N SER A 166 -4.58 -25.58 13.11
CA SER A 166 -5.31 -25.10 14.28
C SER A 166 -6.79 -25.01 13.92
N VAL A 167 -7.62 -25.89 14.50
CA VAL A 167 -9.08 -25.79 14.39
C VAL A 167 -9.48 -24.61 15.26
N SER A 168 -10.11 -23.62 14.63
CA SER A 168 -10.51 -22.40 15.33
C SER A 168 -11.77 -22.70 16.12
N SER A 169 -11.75 -22.39 17.42
CA SER A 169 -12.96 -22.50 18.25
C SER A 169 -14.00 -21.50 17.75
N HIS A 170 -15.27 -21.87 17.70
CA HIS A 170 -16.35 -20.94 17.36
C HIS A 170 -16.46 -19.74 18.32
N LYS A 171 -15.74 -19.78 19.45
CA LYS A 171 -15.62 -18.70 20.44
C LYS A 171 -14.32 -17.90 20.32
N ASP A 172 -13.51 -18.12 19.28
CA ASP A 172 -12.32 -17.29 19.02
C ASP A 172 -12.76 -15.82 18.83
N PRO A 173 -12.28 -14.87 19.65
CA PRO A 173 -12.69 -13.47 19.56
C PRO A 173 -12.51 -12.86 18.16
N VAL A 174 -11.47 -13.29 17.43
CA VAL A 174 -11.21 -12.81 16.06
C VAL A 174 -12.25 -13.36 15.10
N ASP A 175 -12.61 -14.65 15.22
CA ASP A 175 -13.64 -15.25 14.35
C ASP A 175 -15.03 -14.69 14.65
N VAL A 176 -15.33 -14.40 15.92
CA VAL A 176 -16.57 -13.71 16.33
C VAL A 176 -16.60 -12.31 15.74
N GLU A 177 -15.52 -11.53 15.90
CA GLU A 177 -15.45 -10.17 15.39
C GLU A 177 -15.53 -10.13 13.85
N ILE A 178 -14.84 -11.03 13.15
CA ILE A 178 -14.95 -11.15 11.68
C ILE A 178 -16.40 -11.45 11.25
N LYS A 179 -17.12 -12.32 11.99
CA LYS A 179 -18.53 -12.60 11.71
C LYS A 179 -19.41 -11.39 11.97
N THR A 180 -19.21 -10.70 13.09
CA THR A 180 -19.93 -9.47 13.45
C THR A 180 -19.73 -8.40 12.39
N ILE A 181 -18.48 -8.13 12.01
CA ILE A 181 -18.15 -7.19 10.94
C ILE A 181 -18.89 -7.60 9.67
N ARG A 182 -18.81 -8.85 9.23
CA ARG A 182 -19.50 -9.31 8.01
C ARG A 182 -21.03 -9.12 8.09
N SER A 183 -21.67 -9.37 9.23
CA SER A 183 -23.12 -9.17 9.38
C SER A 183 -23.52 -7.69 9.45
N ASP A 184 -22.77 -6.87 10.17
CA ASP A 184 -23.06 -5.44 10.35
C ASP A 184 -22.80 -4.66 9.06
N VAL A 185 -21.78 -5.04 8.31
CA VAL A 185 -21.41 -4.48 7.00
C VAL A 185 -22.60 -4.57 6.03
N HIS A 186 -23.27 -5.72 5.90
CA HIS A 186 -24.47 -5.84 5.05
C HIS A 186 -25.66 -4.99 5.50
N ARG A 187 -25.77 -4.71 6.81
CA ARG A 187 -26.83 -3.86 7.36
C ARG A 187 -26.52 -2.38 7.15
N GLN A 188 -25.29 -1.95 7.40
CA GLN A 188 -24.84 -0.57 7.21
C GLN A 188 -24.87 -0.16 5.73
N LEU A 189 -24.52 -1.07 4.81
CA LEU A 189 -24.65 -0.81 3.37
C LEU A 189 -26.10 -0.58 2.95
N ARG A 190 -27.01 -1.44 3.41
CA ARG A 190 -28.43 -1.31 3.12
C ARG A 190 -28.99 -0.01 3.67
N ILE A 191 -28.67 0.35 4.91
CA ILE A 191 -29.12 1.62 5.49
C ILE A 191 -28.56 2.81 4.69
N ALA A 192 -27.27 2.80 4.34
CA ALA A 192 -26.67 3.86 3.53
C ALA A 192 -27.33 3.97 2.14
N MET A 193 -27.56 2.84 1.46
CA MET A 193 -28.19 2.81 0.15
C MET A 193 -29.68 3.16 0.21
N ASP A 194 -30.46 2.59 1.13
CA ASP A 194 -31.90 2.83 1.27
C ASP A 194 -32.19 4.29 1.61
N THR A 195 -31.37 4.92 2.46
CA THR A 195 -31.52 6.35 2.79
C THR A 195 -31.09 7.25 1.62
N MET A 196 -30.14 6.80 0.79
CA MET A 196 -29.81 7.47 -0.47
C MET A 196 -30.89 7.30 -1.54
N LEU A 197 -31.71 6.25 -1.44
CA LEU A 197 -32.73 5.88 -2.41
C LEU A 197 -34.13 6.45 -2.08
N SER A 198 -34.34 7.07 -0.91
CA SER A 198 -35.65 7.52 -0.45
C SER A 198 -36.16 8.83 -1.08
N PHE A 199 -35.37 9.52 -1.90
CA PHE A 199 -35.77 10.80 -2.51
C PHE A 199 -36.54 10.59 -3.82
N SER A 200 -37.40 11.54 -4.21
CA SER A 200 -37.99 11.57 -5.56
C SER A 200 -37.10 12.40 -6.49
N SER A 201 -36.54 11.80 -7.54
CA SER A 201 -35.78 12.53 -8.57
C SER A 201 -36.05 11.94 -9.94
N SER A 202 -35.86 12.73 -11.00
CA SER A 202 -36.10 12.29 -12.39
C SER A 202 -35.03 11.31 -12.85
N ILE A 203 -33.77 11.59 -12.50
CA ILE A 203 -32.64 10.67 -12.68
C ILE A 203 -31.87 10.62 -11.36
N ARG A 204 -31.43 9.42 -10.97
CA ARG A 204 -30.52 9.21 -9.85
C ARG A 204 -29.32 8.40 -10.29
N ILE A 205 -28.14 8.86 -9.89
CA ILE A 205 -26.87 8.23 -10.22
C ILE A 205 -26.10 8.01 -8.92
N THR A 206 -25.68 6.77 -8.67
CA THR A 206 -24.85 6.42 -7.51
C THR A 206 -23.49 5.96 -8.00
N TYR A 207 -22.46 6.72 -7.66
CA TYR A 207 -21.06 6.38 -7.91
C TYR A 207 -20.43 5.80 -6.64
N VAL A 208 -19.84 4.61 -6.76
CA VAL A 208 -19.16 3.93 -5.66
C VAL A 208 -17.80 3.42 -6.16
N ASN A 209 -16.73 4.09 -5.74
CA ASN A 209 -15.36 3.67 -6.06
C ASN A 209 -14.90 2.57 -5.09
N VAL A 210 -15.10 1.30 -5.48
CA VAL A 210 -14.79 0.15 -4.62
C VAL A 210 -14.09 -0.95 -5.42
N GLN A 211 -12.86 -1.28 -5.04
CA GLN A 211 -12.04 -2.32 -5.68
C GLN A 211 -12.60 -3.75 -5.52
N SER A 212 -13.50 -3.96 -4.54
CA SER A 212 -13.97 -5.29 -4.13
C SER A 212 -15.45 -5.55 -4.36
N TYR A 213 -16.21 -4.62 -4.97
CA TYR A 213 -17.67 -4.71 -5.03
C TYR A 213 -18.15 -5.97 -5.78
N GLY A 214 -17.51 -6.28 -6.92
CA GLY A 214 -17.81 -7.48 -7.71
C GLY A 214 -17.37 -8.82 -7.10
N LYS A 215 -16.65 -8.82 -5.96
CA LYS A 215 -16.40 -10.05 -5.18
C LYS A 215 -17.54 -10.37 -4.22
N VAL A 216 -18.35 -9.36 -3.87
CA VAL A 216 -19.46 -9.47 -2.90
C VAL A 216 -20.81 -9.59 -3.61
N TYR A 217 -20.97 -8.98 -4.79
CA TYR A 217 -22.22 -9.00 -5.54
C TYR A 217 -22.01 -9.54 -6.97
N ASN A 218 -22.60 -10.70 -7.25
CA ASN A 218 -22.54 -11.38 -8.56
C ASN A 218 -23.50 -10.79 -9.62
N ALA A 219 -24.34 -9.81 -9.26
CA ALA A 219 -25.48 -9.38 -10.06
C ALA A 219 -25.25 -8.16 -10.97
N ILE A 220 -24.02 -7.63 -11.05
CA ILE A 220 -23.72 -6.46 -11.88
C ILE A 220 -22.76 -6.87 -12.99
N GLU A 221 -23.10 -6.51 -14.23
CA GLU A 221 -22.22 -6.68 -15.38
C GLU A 221 -20.86 -6.07 -15.06
N LYS A 222 -19.82 -6.91 -15.10
CA LYS A 222 -18.44 -6.44 -15.00
C LYS A 222 -18.11 -5.66 -16.26
N VAL A 223 -18.07 -4.34 -16.16
CA VAL A 223 -17.19 -3.56 -17.04
C VAL A 223 -15.76 -3.93 -16.62
N ARG A 224 -15.18 -4.92 -17.30
CA ARG A 224 -13.77 -5.26 -17.14
C ARG A 224 -12.95 -4.11 -17.70
N SER A 225 -12.18 -3.44 -16.86
CA SER A 225 -11.05 -2.64 -17.31
C SER A 225 -9.79 -3.09 -16.59
N SER A 226 -8.90 -3.68 -17.38
CA SER A 226 -7.48 -3.71 -17.05
C SER A 226 -6.91 -2.32 -17.30
N SER A 227 -5.78 -2.02 -16.67
CA SER A 227 -4.69 -1.16 -17.15
C SER A 227 -4.51 0.21 -16.50
N SER A 228 -3.22 0.54 -16.41
CA SER A 228 -2.51 1.73 -15.96
C SER A 228 -2.78 3.00 -16.79
N ALA A 229 -3.99 3.14 -17.36
CA ALA A 229 -4.37 4.24 -18.26
C ALA A 229 -5.65 4.94 -17.78
N ILE A 230 -5.87 6.17 -18.25
CA ILE A 230 -7.11 6.93 -18.00
C ILE A 230 -8.30 6.15 -18.56
N GLN A 231 -9.37 6.01 -17.79
CA GLN A 231 -10.60 5.35 -18.22
C GLN A 231 -11.75 6.36 -18.29
N LEU A 232 -12.54 6.27 -19.35
CA LEU A 232 -13.71 7.09 -19.58
C LEU A 232 -14.84 6.21 -20.10
N THR A 233 -15.88 6.04 -19.30
CA THR A 233 -17.09 5.30 -19.70
C THR A 233 -18.20 6.29 -19.98
N ARG A 234 -18.74 6.27 -21.20
CA ARG A 234 -19.89 7.07 -21.59
C ARG A 234 -21.18 6.27 -21.40
N LEU A 235 -22.08 6.78 -20.55
CA LEU A 235 -23.44 6.25 -20.37
C LEU A 235 -24.42 7.32 -20.85
N ALA A 236 -25.29 6.98 -21.79
CA ALA A 236 -26.35 7.89 -22.24
C ALA A 236 -27.65 7.56 -21.49
N SER A 237 -28.26 8.56 -20.88
CA SER A 237 -29.62 8.46 -20.35
C SER A 237 -30.55 9.31 -21.21
N ASN A 238 -31.54 8.66 -21.81
CA ASN A 238 -32.62 9.30 -22.55
C ASN A 238 -33.92 9.06 -21.77
N SER A 239 -34.35 10.05 -21.00
CA SER A 239 -35.77 10.17 -20.68
C SER A 239 -36.43 11.04 -21.76
N ASN A 240 -37.73 10.86 -22.00
CA ASN A 240 -38.49 11.59 -23.05
C ASN A 240 -38.38 13.13 -22.99
N LYS A 241 -37.77 13.71 -21.95
CA LYS A 241 -37.58 15.16 -21.76
C LYS A 241 -36.14 15.60 -21.50
N HIS A 242 -35.19 14.69 -21.28
CA HIS A 242 -33.82 15.05 -20.86
C HIS A 242 -32.78 14.14 -21.50
N HIS A 243 -32.06 14.67 -22.49
CA HIS A 243 -30.81 14.07 -22.96
C HIS A 243 -29.70 14.42 -21.95
N LEU A 244 -29.12 13.40 -21.30
CA LEU A 244 -27.99 13.57 -20.40
C LEU A 244 -26.92 12.54 -20.76
N THR A 245 -25.71 13.03 -21.03
CA THR A 245 -24.55 12.15 -21.16
C THR A 245 -23.79 12.09 -19.84
N ILE A 246 -23.57 10.88 -19.33
CA ILE A 246 -22.83 10.64 -18.10
C ILE A 246 -21.45 10.09 -18.47
N TYR A 247 -20.39 10.71 -17.96
CA TYR A 247 -19.03 10.26 -18.09
C TYR A 247 -18.52 9.77 -16.74
N VAL A 248 -18.15 8.49 -16.67
CA VAL A 248 -17.45 7.93 -15.51
C VAL A 248 -15.96 7.96 -15.77
N VAL A 249 -15.20 8.67 -14.93
CA VAL A 249 -13.76 8.91 -15.12
C VAL A 249 -12.95 8.16 -14.07
N TYR A 250 -11.83 7.57 -14.49
CA TYR A 250 -10.79 7.10 -13.58
C TYR A 250 -9.43 7.54 -14.09
N VAL A 251 -8.68 8.27 -13.27
CA VAL A 251 -7.32 8.74 -13.57
C VAL A 251 -6.33 8.02 -12.65
N PRO A 252 -5.36 7.24 -13.17
CA PRO A 252 -4.33 6.62 -12.34
C PRO A 252 -3.47 7.66 -11.58
N THR A 253 -3.04 7.34 -10.37
CA THR A 253 -2.28 8.24 -9.47
C THR A 253 -0.99 8.81 -10.08
N ALA A 254 -0.35 8.10 -11.02
CA ALA A 254 0.90 8.53 -11.66
C ALA A 254 0.72 9.36 -12.94
N THR A 255 -0.52 9.72 -13.31
CA THR A 255 -0.81 10.39 -14.59
C THR A 255 -0.56 11.90 -14.49
N TYR A 256 0.11 12.48 -15.48
CA TYR A 256 0.31 13.93 -15.54
C TYR A 256 -0.97 14.66 -15.93
N GLN A 257 -1.21 15.85 -15.35
CA GLN A 257 -2.46 16.60 -15.61
C GLN A 257 -2.61 17.03 -17.08
N ASN A 258 -1.51 17.25 -17.80
CA ASN A 258 -1.55 17.59 -19.22
C ASN A 258 -2.18 16.46 -20.04
N ASP A 259 -1.74 15.22 -19.79
CA ASP A 259 -2.24 14.03 -20.49
C ASP A 259 -3.74 13.83 -20.21
N VAL A 260 -4.19 14.14 -18.98
CA VAL A 260 -5.61 14.08 -18.63
C VAL A 260 -6.41 15.13 -19.38
N VAL A 261 -5.92 16.37 -19.48
CA VAL A 261 -6.59 17.45 -20.20
C VAL A 261 -6.71 17.13 -21.69
N GLU A 262 -5.61 16.71 -22.32
CA GLU A 262 -5.59 16.32 -23.74
C GLU A 262 -6.56 15.16 -24.01
N PHE A 263 -6.55 14.15 -23.14
CA PHE A 263 -7.45 13.01 -23.26
C PHE A 263 -8.93 13.45 -23.15
N LEU A 264 -9.29 14.26 -22.16
CA LEU A 264 -10.67 14.72 -22.00
C LEU A 264 -11.12 15.64 -23.13
N ASP A 265 -10.27 16.53 -23.63
CA ASP A 265 -10.60 17.42 -24.75
C ASP A 265 -10.89 16.65 -26.04
N GLY A 266 -10.19 15.53 -26.27
CA GLY A 266 -10.40 14.68 -27.45
C GLY A 266 -11.59 13.72 -27.35
N HIS A 267 -12.08 13.40 -26.15
CA HIS A 267 -13.04 12.31 -25.94
C HIS A 267 -14.37 12.71 -25.30
N VAL A 268 -14.48 13.93 -24.75
CA VAL A 268 -15.70 14.41 -24.08
C VAL A 268 -16.40 15.47 -24.93
N ASP A 269 -17.68 15.24 -25.23
CA ASP A 269 -18.52 16.25 -25.88
C ASP A 269 -19.11 17.25 -24.86
N PHE A 270 -18.37 18.34 -24.62
CA PHE A 270 -18.76 19.42 -23.71
C PHE A 270 -19.92 20.30 -24.21
N ARG A 271 -20.39 20.12 -25.45
CA ARG A 271 -21.49 20.93 -26.02
C ARG A 271 -22.86 20.43 -25.58
N THR A 272 -22.92 19.18 -25.10
CA THR A 272 -24.15 18.55 -24.63
C THR A 272 -24.29 18.69 -23.13
N ARG A 273 -25.52 18.55 -22.62
CA ARG A 273 -25.77 18.44 -21.19
C ARG A 273 -25.09 17.18 -20.67
N LEU A 274 -24.17 17.35 -19.71
CA LEU A 274 -23.37 16.25 -19.21
C LEU A 274 -23.17 16.28 -17.70
N LEU A 275 -23.02 15.08 -17.15
CA LEU A 275 -22.53 14.84 -15.80
C LEU A 275 -21.23 14.04 -15.90
N MET A 276 -20.20 14.45 -15.18
CA MET A 276 -18.94 13.74 -15.09
C MET A 276 -18.69 13.37 -13.62
N VAL A 277 -18.51 12.09 -13.33
CA VAL A 277 -18.26 11.61 -11.97
C VAL A 277 -17.12 10.60 -11.98
N GLY A 278 -16.21 10.65 -11.00
CA GLY A 278 -15.06 9.75 -11.05
C GLY A 278 -13.96 10.06 -10.05
N ASP A 279 -12.95 9.20 -10.04
CA ASP A 279 -11.70 9.37 -9.29
C ASP A 279 -10.66 10.03 -10.19
N PHE A 280 -10.35 11.28 -9.88
CA PHE A 280 -9.38 12.09 -10.62
C PHE A 280 -7.97 12.02 -10.04
N ASN A 281 -7.79 11.36 -8.88
CA ASN A 281 -6.52 11.30 -8.14
C ASN A 281 -5.84 12.68 -7.95
N CYS A 282 -6.64 13.75 -7.93
CA CYS A 282 -6.19 15.13 -7.75
C CYS A 282 -7.15 15.85 -6.80
N GLU A 283 -6.62 16.56 -5.81
CA GLU A 283 -7.47 17.31 -4.88
C GLU A 283 -8.12 18.52 -5.55
N TRP A 284 -9.43 18.68 -5.35
CA TRP A 284 -10.19 19.83 -5.88
C TRP A 284 -9.74 21.18 -5.29
N ALA A 285 -9.31 21.19 -4.01
CA ALA A 285 -8.88 22.39 -3.29
C ALA A 285 -7.48 22.90 -3.70
N ARG A 286 -6.72 22.10 -4.45
CA ARG A 286 -5.36 22.47 -4.86
C ARG A 286 -5.39 23.72 -5.75
N ARG A 287 -4.79 24.81 -5.25
CA ARG A 287 -4.61 26.06 -6.00
C ARG A 287 -3.83 25.77 -7.29
N ASN A 288 -4.28 26.35 -8.40
CA ASN A 288 -3.67 26.23 -9.74
C ASN A 288 -3.64 24.82 -10.36
N SER A 289 -4.63 23.96 -10.05
CA SER A 289 -4.81 22.71 -10.81
C SER A 289 -5.17 23.02 -12.27
N LEU A 290 -4.32 22.59 -13.22
CA LEU A 290 -4.55 22.75 -14.65
C LEU A 290 -5.86 22.11 -15.08
N LEU A 291 -6.11 20.90 -14.56
CA LEU A 291 -7.33 20.15 -14.84
C LEU A 291 -8.59 20.89 -14.37
N LYS A 292 -8.54 21.50 -13.18
CA LYS A 292 -9.65 22.31 -12.65
C LYS A 292 -9.91 23.53 -13.54
N THR A 293 -8.86 24.23 -13.95
CA THR A 293 -8.96 25.38 -14.85
C THR A 293 -9.59 24.99 -16.19
N PHE A 294 -9.13 23.89 -16.78
CA PHE A 294 -9.67 23.36 -18.04
C PHE A 294 -11.16 23.01 -17.93
N LEU A 295 -11.56 22.23 -16.91
CA LEU A 295 -12.95 21.82 -16.74
C LEU A 295 -13.89 22.99 -16.45
N THR A 296 -13.42 23.97 -15.66
CA THR A 296 -14.16 25.21 -15.41
C THR A 296 -14.34 26.02 -16.69
N ALA A 297 -13.31 26.08 -17.55
CA ALA A 297 -13.39 26.73 -18.86
C ALA A 297 -14.36 26.03 -19.82
N LYS A 298 -14.65 24.74 -19.62
CA LYS A 298 -15.70 23.98 -20.31
C LYS A 298 -17.08 24.10 -19.63
N SER A 299 -17.27 25.10 -18.78
CA SER A 299 -18.51 25.38 -18.03
C SER A 299 -18.94 24.27 -17.06
N LEU A 300 -18.02 23.39 -16.65
CA LEU A 300 -18.32 22.38 -15.64
C LEU A 300 -18.16 22.97 -14.23
N THR A 301 -19.22 22.83 -13.45
CA THR A 301 -19.27 23.20 -12.04
C THR A 301 -19.24 21.94 -11.19
N SER A 302 -18.37 21.91 -10.18
CA SER A 302 -18.36 20.81 -9.22
C SER A 302 -19.57 20.83 -8.30
N LEU A 303 -20.15 19.67 -8.02
CA LEU A 303 -21.20 19.46 -7.03
C LEU A 303 -20.63 18.96 -5.70
N THR A 304 -19.35 18.59 -5.64
CA THR A 304 -18.64 18.08 -4.43
C THR A 304 -17.63 19.09 -3.88
N LYS A 305 -17.86 20.39 -4.11
CA LYS A 305 -16.85 21.47 -4.12
C LYS A 305 -15.88 21.52 -2.95
N GLU A 306 -16.25 21.11 -1.75
CA GLU A 306 -15.41 21.23 -0.53
C GLU A 306 -15.56 20.05 0.43
N GLU A 307 -16.33 19.04 0.04
CA GLU A 307 -16.56 17.88 0.87
C GLU A 307 -15.46 16.85 0.65
N SER A 308 -14.96 16.30 1.74
CA SER A 308 -14.02 15.18 1.71
C SER A 308 -14.72 13.96 1.09
N THR A 309 -14.17 13.43 -0.01
CA THR A 309 -14.67 12.23 -0.69
C THR A 309 -13.96 10.96 -0.25
N THR A 310 -13.10 11.04 0.75
CA THR A 310 -12.31 9.91 1.27
C THR A 310 -12.27 9.91 2.80
N TRP A 311 -11.88 8.80 3.41
CA TRP A 311 -11.70 8.75 4.86
C TRP A 311 -10.50 9.56 5.38
N ASP A 312 -9.50 9.82 4.52
CA ASP A 312 -8.31 10.62 4.86
C ASP A 312 -8.49 12.13 4.63
N ASN A 313 -9.74 12.59 4.50
CA ASN A 313 -10.07 14.00 4.27
C ASN A 313 -9.53 14.61 2.96
N THR A 314 -9.32 13.77 1.95
CA THR A 314 -9.01 14.23 0.58
C THR A 314 -10.27 14.29 -0.29
N SER A 315 -10.28 15.19 -1.28
CA SER A 315 -11.36 15.39 -2.25
C SER A 315 -10.87 15.09 -3.67
N ILE A 316 -10.62 13.80 -3.91
CA ILE A 316 -10.07 13.28 -5.17
C ILE A 316 -11.13 12.67 -6.10
N ASP A 317 -12.33 12.38 -5.57
CA ASP A 317 -13.49 11.99 -6.38
C ASP A 317 -14.32 13.25 -6.67
N TRP A 318 -14.55 13.54 -7.95
CA TRP A 318 -15.29 14.74 -8.34
C TRP A 318 -16.60 14.37 -9.01
N CYS A 319 -17.61 15.20 -8.78
CA CYS A 319 -18.85 15.20 -9.56
C CYS A 319 -19.03 16.59 -10.18
N LEU A 320 -19.08 16.68 -11.50
CA LEU A 320 -19.08 17.91 -12.27
C LEU A 320 -20.23 17.91 -13.28
N THR A 321 -20.87 19.06 -13.49
CA THR A 321 -21.94 19.20 -14.48
C THR A 321 -21.96 20.60 -15.09
N ASN A 322 -22.41 20.71 -16.34
CA ASN A 322 -22.73 22.00 -16.96
C ASN A 322 -24.19 22.44 -16.73
N ASP A 323 -24.95 21.67 -15.95
CA ASP A 323 -26.32 21.96 -15.53
C ASP A 323 -26.45 21.76 -14.01
N ALA A 324 -25.71 22.57 -13.25
CA ALA A 324 -25.66 22.48 -11.80
C ALA A 324 -26.97 22.92 -11.12
N ALA A 325 -27.77 23.76 -11.77
CA ALA A 325 -29.01 24.28 -11.20
C ALA A 325 -30.09 23.21 -10.99
N ARG A 326 -29.98 22.06 -11.70
CA ARG A 326 -30.92 20.93 -11.60
C ARG A 326 -30.31 19.70 -10.95
N ALA A 327 -29.11 19.79 -10.40
CA ALA A 327 -28.37 18.64 -9.89
C ALA A 327 -27.87 18.89 -8.48
N VAL A 328 -28.12 17.92 -7.59
CA VAL A 328 -27.63 17.93 -6.21
C VAL A 328 -26.80 16.68 -6.01
N ALA A 329 -25.57 16.84 -5.50
CA ALA A 329 -24.73 15.72 -5.09
C ALA A 329 -24.70 15.61 -3.56
N LEU A 330 -24.74 14.37 -3.07
CA LEU A 330 -24.65 14.02 -1.66
C LEU A 330 -23.50 13.02 -1.49
N ILE A 331 -22.63 13.27 -0.52
CA ILE A 331 -21.55 12.34 -0.16
C ILE A 331 -21.98 11.51 1.04
N GLY A 332 -21.97 10.18 0.86
CA GLY A 332 -22.33 9.25 1.93
C GLY A 332 -21.14 8.78 2.75
N ALA A 333 -21.45 8.04 3.82
CA ALA A 333 -20.46 7.23 4.51
C ALA A 333 -20.46 5.79 3.97
N THR A 334 -19.29 5.15 3.94
CA THR A 334 -19.15 3.74 3.59
C THR A 334 -18.08 3.06 4.42
N VAL A 335 -18.31 1.83 4.84
CA VAL A 335 -17.29 0.99 5.52
C VAL A 335 -16.52 0.08 4.55
N PHE A 336 -16.79 0.21 3.25
CA PHE A 336 -16.35 -0.75 2.22
C PHE A 336 -15.17 -0.30 1.38
N GLY A 337 -14.77 0.95 1.53
CA GLY A 337 -13.75 1.56 0.71
C GLY A 337 -13.21 2.80 1.37
N HIS A 338 -12.01 3.16 0.95
CA HIS A 338 -11.39 4.43 1.31
C HIS A 338 -12.19 5.63 0.76
N HIS A 339 -12.82 5.45 -0.39
CA HIS A 339 -13.63 6.46 -1.08
C HIS A 339 -15.08 6.42 -0.60
N LYS A 340 -15.66 7.59 -0.38
CA LYS A 340 -17.05 7.80 -0.01
C LYS A 340 -17.95 7.75 -1.26
N PRO A 341 -19.13 7.13 -1.18
CA PRO A 341 -20.08 7.11 -2.29
C PRO A 341 -20.61 8.52 -2.58
N ILE A 342 -20.79 8.81 -3.87
CA ILE A 342 -21.40 10.05 -4.35
C ILE A 342 -22.75 9.70 -4.96
N VAL A 343 -23.82 10.33 -4.48
CA VAL A 343 -25.17 10.21 -5.04
C VAL A 343 -25.55 11.51 -5.68
N VAL A 344 -25.98 11.46 -6.94
CA VAL A 344 -26.40 12.63 -7.69
C VAL A 344 -27.88 12.47 -8.03
N ASN A 345 -28.67 13.42 -7.55
CA ASN A 345 -30.07 13.56 -7.90
C ASN A 345 -30.21 14.66 -8.94
N ILE A 346 -30.86 14.35 -10.06
CA ILE A 346 -31.15 15.28 -11.14
C ILE A 346 -32.66 15.47 -11.23
N TYR A 347 -33.09 16.72 -11.23
CA TYR A 347 -34.48 17.15 -11.16
C TYR A 347 -34.97 17.72 -12.50
N GLU A 348 -36.29 17.81 -12.67
CA GLU A 348 -36.89 18.37 -13.89
C GLU A 348 -36.63 19.87 -13.99
N ASP A 349 -36.74 20.58 -12.86
CA ASP A 349 -36.57 22.02 -12.74
C ASP A 349 -35.74 22.43 -11.51
N GLU A 350 -35.28 23.68 -11.53
CA GLU A 350 -34.44 24.26 -10.49
C GLU A 350 -35.18 24.48 -9.16
N ALA A 351 -36.51 24.70 -9.21
CA ALA A 351 -37.32 24.90 -8.01
C ALA A 351 -37.33 23.62 -7.15
N THR A 352 -37.57 22.48 -7.80
CA THR A 352 -37.55 21.15 -7.17
C THR A 352 -36.17 20.78 -6.65
N ALA A 353 -35.11 21.19 -7.37
CA ALA A 353 -33.74 20.99 -6.92
C ALA A 353 -33.43 21.81 -5.65
N ASN A 354 -33.85 23.08 -5.63
CA ASN A 354 -33.62 23.98 -4.49
C ASN A 354 -34.35 23.51 -3.22
N GLU A 355 -35.60 23.05 -3.32
CA GLU A 355 -36.33 22.48 -2.17
C GLU A 355 -35.59 21.27 -1.56
N ASN A 356 -35.03 20.40 -2.40
CA ASN A 356 -34.37 19.17 -1.95
C ASN A 356 -32.87 19.34 -1.62
N SER A 357 -32.27 20.48 -1.95
CA SER A 357 -30.86 20.77 -1.68
C SER A 357 -30.52 20.96 -0.19
N THR A 358 -31.53 21.14 0.67
CA THR A 358 -31.38 21.33 2.13
C THR A 358 -31.41 20.03 2.94
N CYS A 359 -31.62 18.88 2.28
CA CYS A 359 -31.71 17.58 2.94
C CYS A 359 -30.32 17.08 3.37
N ILE A 360 -30.06 17.18 4.67
CA ILE A 360 -28.83 16.78 5.34
C ILE A 360 -28.50 15.31 5.05
N ALA A 361 -27.25 15.03 4.66
CA ALA A 361 -26.73 13.67 4.56
C ALA A 361 -26.99 12.92 5.88
N PRO A 362 -27.60 11.72 5.84
CA PRO A 362 -27.87 10.97 7.07
C PRO A 362 -26.57 10.75 7.83
N GLN A 363 -26.54 11.14 9.11
CA GLN A 363 -25.45 10.76 9.98
C GLN A 363 -25.49 9.24 10.13
N VAL A 364 -24.64 8.54 9.36
CA VAL A 364 -24.32 7.15 9.66
C VAL A 364 -23.80 7.17 11.09
N PRO A 365 -24.38 6.37 12.03
CA PRO A 365 -23.85 6.30 13.38
C PRO A 365 -22.36 6.05 13.25
N GLN A 366 -21.54 6.89 13.88
CA GLN A 366 -20.08 6.80 13.81
C GLN A 366 -19.73 5.32 13.82
N ALA A 367 -19.09 4.84 12.74
CA ALA A 367 -18.50 3.51 12.74
C ALA A 367 -17.80 3.42 14.09
N ARG A 368 -18.17 2.42 14.91
CA ARG A 368 -17.56 2.24 16.24
C ARG A 368 -16.10 2.54 16.05
N THR A 369 -15.59 3.55 16.76
CA THR A 369 -14.18 3.91 16.73
C THR A 369 -13.45 2.59 16.77
N ILE A 370 -12.81 2.21 15.66
CA ILE A 370 -11.99 1.02 15.64
C ILE A 370 -11.01 1.33 16.76
N PRO A 371 -11.05 0.60 17.89
CA PRO A 371 -10.19 0.94 19.00
C PRO A 371 -8.78 1.01 18.40
N PRO A 372 -7.99 2.06 18.75
CA PRO A 372 -6.66 2.22 18.21
C PRO A 372 -6.00 0.86 18.29
N ARG A 373 -5.60 0.36 17.10
CA ARG A 373 -4.93 -0.91 16.83
C ARG A 373 -4.62 -1.57 18.17
N VAL A 374 -5.41 -2.57 18.60
CA VAL A 374 -5.03 -3.35 19.78
C VAL A 374 -3.71 -4.00 19.38
N ILE A 375 -2.62 -3.29 19.68
CA ILE A 375 -1.32 -3.84 19.89
C ILE A 375 -1.64 -4.78 21.04
N LEU A 376 -1.91 -6.04 20.72
CA LEU A 376 -1.76 -7.10 21.68
C LEU A 376 -0.36 -6.85 22.23
N GLU A 377 -0.30 -6.31 23.45
CA GLU A 377 0.96 -6.21 24.17
C GLU A 377 1.61 -7.57 24.01
N ALA A 378 2.85 -7.56 23.54
CA ALA A 378 3.62 -8.79 23.46
C ALA A 378 3.47 -9.49 24.81
N PRO A 379 3.10 -10.78 24.85
CA PRO A 379 3.04 -11.50 26.11
C PRO A 379 4.37 -11.28 26.85
N PRO A 380 4.35 -11.11 28.18
CA PRO A 380 5.56 -10.86 28.95
C PRO A 380 6.63 -11.86 28.53
N ALA A 381 7.83 -11.35 28.28
CA ALA A 381 8.94 -12.15 27.80
C ALA A 381 9.04 -13.42 28.66
N LEU A 382 8.96 -14.59 28.00
CA LEU A 382 9.24 -15.84 28.67
C LEU A 382 10.63 -15.72 29.33
N PRO A 383 10.79 -16.22 30.56
CA PRO A 383 12.10 -16.22 31.21
C PRO A 383 13.11 -16.87 30.26
N PRO A 384 14.35 -16.35 30.22
CA PRO A 384 15.39 -16.91 29.37
C PRO A 384 15.51 -18.41 29.64
N PRO A 385 15.65 -19.24 28.60
CA PRO A 385 15.85 -20.67 28.80
C PRO A 385 17.09 -20.88 29.69
N PRO A 386 17.07 -21.89 30.60
CA PRO A 386 18.25 -22.24 31.37
C PRO A 386 19.42 -22.46 30.42
N GLU A 387 20.58 -21.93 30.79
CA GLU A 387 21.81 -21.89 29.99
C GLU A 387 22.01 -23.23 29.26
N ALA A 388 21.83 -23.21 27.93
CA ALA A 388 22.19 -24.33 27.11
C ALA A 388 23.71 -24.48 27.17
N HIS A 389 24.16 -25.56 27.80
CA HIS A 389 25.54 -26.03 27.75
C HIS A 389 26.10 -25.85 26.33
N GLN A 390 27.18 -25.07 26.24
CA GLN A 390 27.95 -24.89 25.02
C GLN A 390 28.36 -26.26 24.48
N SER A 391 27.72 -26.70 23.41
CA SER A 391 28.27 -27.76 22.57
C SER A 391 29.32 -27.11 21.66
N PRO A 392 30.55 -27.64 21.59
CA PRO A 392 31.60 -27.04 20.77
C PRO A 392 31.25 -27.11 19.27
N PRO A 393 31.84 -26.22 18.44
CA PRO A 393 31.54 -26.16 17.02
C PRO A 393 31.99 -27.45 16.32
N VAL A 394 31.07 -28.07 15.57
CA VAL A 394 31.39 -29.18 14.66
C VAL A 394 32.09 -28.60 13.45
N THR A 395 33.40 -28.83 13.40
CA THR A 395 34.24 -28.71 12.21
C THR A 395 33.81 -29.75 11.19
N VAL A 396 33.37 -29.33 10.00
CA VAL A 396 33.25 -30.23 8.85
C VAL A 396 34.67 -30.54 8.37
N VAL A 397 35.13 -31.76 8.62
CA VAL A 397 36.40 -32.28 8.08
C VAL A 397 36.08 -33.00 6.78
N ASP A 398 36.65 -32.49 5.69
CA ASP A 398 36.69 -33.11 4.37
C ASP A 398 37.47 -34.45 4.46
N PRO A 399 36.88 -35.60 4.07
CA PRO A 399 37.52 -36.90 4.22
C PRO A 399 38.52 -37.25 3.09
N ASN A 400 38.86 -36.37 2.14
CA ASN A 400 39.71 -36.76 1.00
C ASN A 400 40.89 -35.82 0.67
N ILE A 401 41.78 -35.58 1.62
CA ILE A 401 43.15 -35.13 1.28
C ILE A 401 44.18 -36.01 2.00
N HIS A 402 44.80 -36.90 1.22
CA HIS A 402 45.99 -37.65 1.57
C HIS A 402 47.11 -36.70 2.02
N ARG A 403 47.73 -37.04 3.16
CA ARG A 403 49.02 -36.53 3.60
C ARG A 403 50.14 -37.15 2.74
N ASP A 404 51.04 -36.29 2.30
CA ASP A 404 52.51 -36.45 2.20
C ASP A 404 53.03 -35.05 1.84
N GLY A 405 53.97 -34.38 2.50
CA GLY A 405 54.80 -34.63 3.67
C GLY A 405 55.67 -33.38 3.87
N ILE A 406 56.11 -33.17 5.13
CA ILE A 406 57.14 -32.22 5.63
C ILE A 406 56.79 -30.73 5.57
#